data_AF-A0A086MD82-F1
#
_entry.id   AF-A0A086MD82-F1
#
_cell.length_a   1.000
_cell.length_b   1.000
_cell.length_c   1.000
_cell.angle_alpha   90.00
_cell.angle_beta   90.00
_cell.angle_gamma   90.00
#
_symmetry.space_group_name_H-M   'P 1'
#
loop_
_entity.id
_entity.type
_entity.pdbx_description
1 polymer ?
#
loop_
_entity_poly.entity_id
_entity_poly.type
_entity_poly.pdbx_seq_one_letter_code
_entity_poly.pdbx_strand_id
1 'polypeptide(L)'
;MLAAIFAGGVSHAVAQSTPPKSWPEVKCERYGKAWAEALMRRGRQGLSPEFIERHEAFLASGCTTKADVCPRSTEELDMANIMVVAAMNAGTASTFPPFACRK
;
A
#
# COMPACT_ATOMS: atom_id res chain seq x y z
N MET A 1 -25.00 -63.35 12.38
CA MET A 1 -24.08 -62.69 11.43
C MET A 1 -24.15 -61.18 11.66
N LEU A 2 -22.98 -60.54 11.78
CA LEU A 2 -22.75 -59.11 12.04
C LEU A 2 -23.07 -58.20 10.84
N ALA A 3 -23.48 -56.96 11.09
CA ALA A 3 -23.01 -55.73 10.42
C ALA A 3 -23.57 -54.50 11.19
N ALA A 4 -22.80 -53.84 12.06
CA ALA A 4 -21.79 -52.80 11.82
C ALA A 4 -22.40 -51.39 11.60
N ILE A 5 -22.13 -50.53 12.58
CA ILE A 5 -22.45 -49.09 12.67
C ILE A 5 -21.46 -48.32 11.80
N PHE A 6 -21.90 -47.31 11.02
CA PHE A 6 -21.05 -46.19 10.66
C PHE A 6 -21.81 -44.86 10.74
N ALA A 7 -21.42 -44.06 11.72
CA ALA A 7 -21.74 -42.65 11.83
C ALA A 7 -20.95 -41.88 10.75
N GLY A 8 -21.65 -41.11 9.93
CA GLY A 8 -21.05 -40.14 9.01
C GLY A 8 -21.56 -38.74 9.35
N GLY A 9 -21.01 -38.13 10.39
CA GLY A 9 -21.25 -36.71 10.67
C GLY A 9 -20.64 -35.87 9.55
N VAL A 10 -21.49 -35.21 8.77
CA VAL A 10 -21.05 -34.32 7.69
C VAL A 10 -20.48 -33.05 8.31
N SER A 11 -19.17 -32.99 8.51
CA SER A 11 -18.48 -31.76 8.90
C SER A 11 -18.68 -30.71 7.80
N HIS A 12 -19.57 -29.74 8.03
CA HIS A 12 -19.68 -28.56 7.17
C HIS A 12 -18.42 -27.72 7.35
N ALA A 13 -17.53 -27.75 6.35
CA ALA A 13 -16.42 -26.82 6.27
C ALA A 13 -16.99 -25.41 6.06
N VAL A 14 -16.98 -24.59 7.11
CA VAL A 14 -17.31 -23.17 6.99
C VAL A 14 -16.15 -22.50 6.24
N ALA A 15 -16.38 -22.15 4.98
CA ALA A 15 -15.47 -21.29 4.24
C ALA A 15 -15.40 -19.94 4.97
N GLN A 16 -14.27 -19.64 5.61
CA GLN A 16 -14.05 -18.34 6.22
C GLN A 16 -13.85 -17.31 5.10
N SER A 17 -14.89 -16.56 4.80
CA SER A 17 -14.80 -15.41 3.90
C SER A 17 -14.12 -14.26 4.63
N THR A 18 -12.92 -13.88 4.19
CA THR A 18 -12.30 -12.63 4.64
C THR A 18 -13.21 -11.47 4.26
N PRO A 19 -13.55 -10.55 5.20
CA PRO A 19 -14.32 -9.37 4.87
C PRO A 19 -13.66 -8.59 3.73
N PRO A 20 -14.45 -7.97 2.83
CA PRO A 20 -13.89 -7.14 1.77
C PRO A 20 -13.10 -5.99 2.38
N LYS A 21 -11.93 -5.68 1.79
CA LYS A 21 -11.09 -4.55 2.22
C LYS A 21 -11.88 -3.25 2.13
N SER A 22 -11.70 -2.40 3.13
CA SER A 22 -12.19 -1.03 3.13
C SER A 22 -11.54 -0.24 1.99
N TRP A 23 -12.22 0.81 1.52
CA TRP A 23 -11.67 1.66 0.46
C TRP A 23 -10.29 2.27 0.82
N PRO A 24 -10.04 2.78 2.04
CA PRO A 24 -8.71 3.24 2.44
C PRO A 24 -7.61 2.17 2.31
N GLU A 25 -7.89 0.92 2.70
CA GLU A 25 -6.94 -0.19 2.56
C GLU A 25 -6.63 -0.48 1.09
N VAL A 26 -7.66 -0.47 0.23
CA VAL A 26 -7.48 -0.64 -1.22
C VAL A 26 -6.63 0.48 -1.82
N LYS A 27 -6.83 1.73 -1.38
CA LYS A 27 -6.01 2.87 -1.82
C LYS A 27 -4.55 2.71 -1.41
N CYS A 28 -4.30 2.34 -0.15
CA CYS A 28 -2.94 2.16 0.34
C CYS A 28 -2.21 1.02 -0.38
N GLU A 29 -2.90 -0.10 -0.63
CA GLU A 29 -2.33 -1.20 -1.40
C GLU A 29 -1.97 -0.78 -2.84
N ARG A 30 -2.87 -0.07 -3.53
CA ARG A 30 -2.59 0.44 -4.89
C ARG A 30 -1.42 1.40 -4.91
N TYR A 31 -1.37 2.29 -3.93
CA TYR A 31 -0.29 3.28 -3.79
C TYR A 31 1.06 2.64 -3.49
N GLY A 32 1.10 1.67 -2.58
CA GLY A 32 2.32 0.91 -2.26
C GLY A 32 2.84 0.12 -3.47
N LYS A 33 1.96 -0.45 -4.30
CA LYS A 33 2.35 -1.10 -5.57
C LYS A 33 2.99 -0.09 -6.53
N ALA A 34 2.39 1.10 -6.67
CA ALA A 34 2.95 2.16 -7.51
C ALA A 34 4.33 2.63 -7.01
N TRP A 35 4.53 2.72 -5.69
CA TRP A 35 5.82 3.06 -5.09
C TRP A 35 6.90 2.02 -5.41
N ALA A 36 6.58 0.74 -5.23
CA ALA A 36 7.50 -0.35 -5.56
C ALA A 36 7.85 -0.37 -7.06
N GLU A 37 6.87 -0.15 -7.92
CA GLU A 37 7.08 -0.06 -9.37
C GLU A 37 7.93 1.15 -9.76
N ALA A 38 7.70 2.32 -9.15
CA ALA A 38 8.47 3.52 -9.41
C ALA A 38 9.94 3.34 -9.00
N LEU A 39 10.21 2.76 -7.82
CA LEU A 39 11.56 2.41 -7.37
C LEU A 39 12.24 1.41 -8.30
N MET A 40 11.52 0.38 -8.75
CA MET A 40 12.07 -0.62 -9.68
C MET A 40 12.45 -0.01 -11.03
N ARG A 41 11.63 0.91 -11.56
CA ARG A 41 11.84 1.51 -12.89
C ARG A 41 12.84 2.67 -12.90
N ARG A 42 12.86 3.49 -11.84
CA ARG A 42 13.72 4.69 -11.74
C ARG A 42 15.01 4.47 -10.97
N GLY A 43 15.06 3.43 -10.15
CA GLY A 43 16.15 3.21 -9.20
C GLY A 43 16.07 4.15 -7.99
N ARG A 44 17.12 4.11 -7.18
CA ARG A 44 17.27 4.90 -5.94
C ARG A 44 18.30 6.02 -6.05
N GLN A 45 18.90 6.23 -7.22
CA GLN A 45 19.93 7.25 -7.41
C GLN A 45 19.33 8.65 -7.16
N GLY A 46 20.01 9.44 -6.32
CA GLY A 46 19.56 10.80 -5.96
C GLY A 46 18.42 10.87 -4.93
N LEU A 47 17.90 9.72 -4.48
CA LEU A 47 16.93 9.65 -3.38
C LEU A 47 17.68 9.49 -2.06
N SER A 48 17.46 10.41 -1.12
CA SER A 48 18.03 10.29 0.21
C SER A 48 17.42 9.11 0.98
N PRO A 49 18.17 8.51 1.93
CA PRO A 49 17.61 7.52 2.85
C PRO A 49 16.40 8.07 3.61
N GLU A 50 16.45 9.33 4.06
CA GLU A 50 15.34 9.96 4.79
C GLU A 50 14.05 10.03 3.95
N PHE A 51 14.14 10.38 2.67
CA PHE A 51 12.98 10.40 1.77
C PHE A 51 12.34 9.02 1.63
N ILE A 52 13.16 7.99 1.41
CA ILE A 52 12.70 6.61 1.29
C ILE A 52 12.08 6.12 2.61
N GLU A 53 12.77 6.29 3.73
CA GLU A 53 12.32 5.84 5.04
C GLU A 53 11.00 6.50 5.46
N ARG A 54 10.86 7.82 5.27
CA ARG A 54 9.61 8.51 5.57
C ARG A 54 8.45 8.03 4.69
N HIS A 55 8.72 7.74 3.42
CA HIS A 55 7.73 7.20 2.50
C HIS A 55 7.32 5.77 2.90
N GLU A 56 8.29 4.91 3.21
CA GLU A 56 8.06 3.54 3.68
C GLU A 56 7.33 3.54 5.04
N ALA A 57 7.61 4.48 5.93
CA ALA A 57 6.88 4.66 7.18
C ALA A 57 5.41 5.05 6.96
N PHE A 58 5.13 5.90 5.96
CA PHE A 58 3.74 6.21 5.57
C PHE A 58 3.01 4.95 5.09
N LEU A 59 3.64 4.14 4.24
CA LEU A 59 3.06 2.86 3.77
C LEU A 59 2.82 1.89 4.93
N ALA A 60 3.80 1.75 5.82
CA ALA A 60 3.71 0.88 7.00
C ALA A 60 2.60 1.31 7.97
N SER A 61 2.24 2.60 7.99
CA SER A 61 1.10 3.11 8.77
C SER A 61 -0.28 2.79 8.17
N GLY A 62 -0.33 2.07 7.05
CA GLY A 62 -1.58 1.88 6.29
C GLY A 62 -2.02 3.16 5.57
N CYS A 63 -1.09 4.06 5.26
CA CYS A 63 -1.36 5.33 4.60
C CYS A 63 -2.30 6.26 5.39
N THR A 64 -2.26 6.19 6.73
CA THR A 64 -3.18 6.94 7.62
C THR A 64 -2.49 8.05 8.42
N THR A 65 -1.17 8.01 8.54
CA THR A 65 -0.43 9.03 9.28
C THR A 65 -0.41 10.37 8.54
N LYS A 66 -0.36 11.47 9.31
CA LYS A 66 -0.20 12.82 8.75
C LYS A 66 1.21 12.97 8.17
N ALA A 67 1.36 12.60 6.91
CA ALA A 67 2.65 12.52 6.27
C ALA A 67 3.36 13.88 6.10
N ASP A 68 4.68 13.78 6.04
CA ASP A 68 5.62 14.90 5.88
C ASP A 68 6.85 14.41 5.11
N VAL A 69 6.60 13.84 3.93
CA VAL A 69 7.64 13.40 3.00
C VAL A 69 7.98 14.59 2.12
N CYS A 70 8.93 15.42 2.56
CA CYS A 70 9.37 16.59 1.82
C CYS A 70 10.51 16.22 0.85
N PRO A 71 10.33 16.37 -0.48
CA PRO A 71 11.43 16.25 -1.43
C PRO A 71 12.47 17.36 -1.21
N ARG A 72 13.75 17.02 -1.19
CA ARG A 72 14.89 17.92 -0.97
C ARG A 72 15.91 17.92 -2.11
N SER A 73 15.72 17.07 -3.12
CA SER A 73 16.49 17.05 -4.37
C SER A 73 15.57 17.07 -5.58
N THR A 74 16.15 17.34 -6.75
CA THR A 74 15.43 17.25 -8.04
C THR A 74 14.93 15.83 -8.27
N GLU A 75 15.75 14.82 -7.95
CA GLU A 75 15.40 13.41 -8.13
C GLU A 75 14.26 12.98 -7.21
N GLU A 76 14.23 13.48 -5.96
CA GLU A 76 13.11 13.23 -5.04
C GLU A 76 11.83 13.94 -5.50
N LEU A 77 11.95 15.16 -6.05
CA LEU A 77 10.81 15.90 -6.58
C LEU A 77 10.22 15.17 -7.81
N ASP A 78 11.08 14.68 -8.70
CA ASP A 78 10.68 13.88 -9.86
C ASP A 78 9.98 12.59 -9.44
N MET A 79 10.52 11.90 -8.42
CA MET A 79 9.87 10.74 -7.83
C MET A 79 8.51 11.08 -7.23
N ALA A 80 8.40 12.20 -6.49
CA ALA A 80 7.14 12.65 -5.92
C ALA A 80 6.09 12.97 -7.01
N ASN A 81 6.49 13.63 -8.10
CA ASN A 81 5.64 13.94 -9.24
C ASN A 81 5.09 12.67 -9.91
N ILE A 82 5.94 11.66 -10.10
CA ILE A 82 5.53 10.35 -10.63
C ILE A 82 4.45 9.73 -9.73
N MET A 83 4.68 9.76 -8.42
CA MET A 83 3.74 9.18 -7.46
C MET A 83 2.42 9.95 -7.37
N VAL A 84 2.43 11.27 -7.53
CA VAL A 84 1.21 12.07 -7.63
C VAL A 84 0.39 11.67 -8.86
N VAL A 85 1.02 11.56 -10.03
CA VAL A 85 0.34 11.13 -11.26
C VAL A 85 -0.19 9.70 -11.13
N ALA A 86 0.59 8.79 -10.55
CA ALA A 86 0.15 7.42 -10.28
C ALA A 86 -1.08 7.39 -9.36
N ALA A 87 -1.08 8.20 -8.30
CA ALA A 87 -2.21 8.32 -7.39
C ALA A 87 -3.47 8.87 -8.09
N MET A 88 -3.31 9.85 -8.98
CA MET A 88 -4.41 10.38 -9.80
C MET A 88 -5.00 9.31 -10.71
N ASN A 89 -4.16 8.58 -11.45
CA ASN A 89 -4.59 7.50 -12.34
C ASN A 89 -5.28 6.35 -11.60
N ALA A 90 -4.92 6.11 -10.34
CA ALA A 90 -5.51 5.07 -9.50
C ALA A 90 -6.86 5.48 -8.85
N GLY A 91 -7.34 6.71 -9.08
CA GLY A 91 -8.54 7.26 -8.43
C GLY A 91 -8.31 7.60 -6.95
N THR A 92 -7.06 7.86 -6.58
CA THR A 92 -6.62 8.17 -5.20
C THR A 92 -6.02 9.57 -5.10
N ALA A 93 -6.53 10.50 -5.91
CA ALA A 93 -6.09 11.90 -5.95
C ALA A 93 -6.44 12.68 -4.66
N SER A 94 -6.05 13.96 -4.62
CA SER A 94 -6.22 14.89 -3.49
C SER A 94 -5.14 14.71 -2.40
N THR A 95 -5.50 14.89 -1.13
CA THR A 95 -4.58 14.92 0.03
C THR A 95 -4.02 13.57 0.45
N PHE A 96 -4.16 12.55 -0.39
CA PHE A 96 -3.76 11.19 -0.07
C PHE A 96 -2.24 10.93 -0.18
N PRO A 97 -1.52 11.37 -1.22
CA PRO A 97 -0.07 11.22 -1.28
C PRO A 97 0.63 11.90 -0.10
N PRO A 98 1.77 11.37 0.38
CA PRO A 98 2.39 11.78 1.64
C PRO A 98 3.25 13.04 1.54
N PHE A 99 3.21 13.73 0.40
CA PHE A 99 4.14 14.80 0.08
C PHE A 99 3.70 16.13 0.69
N ALA A 100 4.50 16.62 1.62
CA ALA A 100 4.35 17.94 2.22
C ALA A 100 5.73 18.42 2.68
N CYS A 101 5.93 19.73 2.67
CA CYS A 101 7.12 20.38 3.21
C CYS A 101 6.67 21.38 4.28
N ARG A 102 6.76 20.98 5.55
CA ARG A 102 6.48 21.88 6.68
C ARG A 102 7.71 22.74 6.97
N LYS A 103 7.46 23.96 7.44
CA LYS A 103 8.47 24.93 7.86
C LYS A 103 8.98 24.62 9.25
#